data_AF-A0A497GAE0-F1
#
_entry.id   AF-A0A497GAE0-F1
#
_cell.length_a   1.000
_cell.length_b   1.000
_cell.length_c   1.000
_cell.angle_alpha   90.00
_cell.angle_beta   90.00
_cell.angle_gamma   90.00
#
_symmetry.space_group_name_H-M   'P 1'
#
loop_
_entity.id
_entity.type
_entity.pdbx_description
1 polymer ?
#
loop_
_entity_poly.entity_id
_entity_poly.type
_entity_poly.pdbx_seq_one_letter_code
_entity_poly.pdbx_strand_id
1 'polypeptide(L)'
;EKLGSKYDYLEKVRDRVTGEVKIRPKHLEFENSNILIVDDIISTGGTMALAASCALENNAERVFAYGTHALLVKGALDRLYASGITDVVSTDTVLSPISKISIYRSLKKSLERFI
;
A
#
# COMPACT_ATOMS: atom_id res chain seq x y z
N GLU A 1 10.44 1.43 11.43
CA GLU A 1 11.47 0.95 12.38
C GLU A 1 12.46 -0.03 11.77
N LYS A 2 12.07 -1.26 11.37
CA LYS A 2 13.02 -2.27 10.83
C LYS A 2 13.80 -1.85 9.58
N LEU A 3 13.23 -0.98 8.74
CA LEU A 3 13.89 -0.46 7.54
C LEU A 3 14.70 0.82 7.81
N GLY A 4 14.75 1.32 9.05
CA GLY A 4 15.36 2.61 9.38
C GLY A 4 14.67 3.83 8.76
N SER A 5 13.58 3.64 8.02
CA SER A 5 12.84 4.70 7.34
C SER A 5 11.96 5.50 8.31
N LYS A 6 11.81 6.80 8.01
CA LYS A 6 10.74 7.64 8.56
C LYS A 6 9.39 7.06 8.13
N TYR A 7 8.35 7.26 8.94
CA TYR A 7 7.00 6.80 8.64
C TYR A 7 5.96 7.85 9.07
N ASP A 8 4.86 7.93 8.32
CA ASP A 8 3.63 8.61 8.72
C ASP A 8 2.46 7.62 8.62
N TYR A 9 1.28 8.09 9.01
CA TYR A 9 0.01 7.48 8.66
C TYR A 9 -0.91 8.52 8.03
N LEU A 10 -1.79 8.03 7.16
CA LEU A 10 -2.77 8.87 6.48
C LEU A 10 -4.08 8.86 7.25
N GLU A 11 -4.56 10.05 7.64
CA GLU A 11 -5.89 10.18 8.22
C GLU A 11 -6.92 10.34 7.08
N LYS A 12 -7.83 9.38 7.01
CA LYS A 12 -8.95 9.39 6.08
C LYS A 12 -10.16 10.03 6.75
N VAL A 13 -10.53 11.22 6.28
CA VAL A 13 -11.77 11.87 6.68
C VAL A 13 -12.79 11.68 5.57
N ARG A 14 -13.97 11.17 5.92
CA ARG A 14 -15.10 11.06 4.99
C ARG A 14 -16.17 12.05 5.41
N ASP A 15 -16.51 12.95 4.50
CA ASP A 15 -17.67 13.80 4.64
C ASP A 15 -18.94 12.93 4.59
N ARG A 16 -19.78 13.03 5.62
CA ARG A 16 -21.00 12.20 5.76
C ARG A 16 -22.15 12.68 4.87
N VAL A 17 -22.11 13.92 4.39
CA VAL A 17 -23.13 14.54 3.56
C VAL A 17 -22.81 14.30 2.08
N THR A 18 -21.57 14.56 1.67
CA THR A 18 -21.18 14.45 0.25
C THR A 18 -20.61 13.08 -0.10
N GLY A 19 -20.17 12.30 0.89
CA GLY A 19 -19.46 11.04 0.68
C GLY A 19 -18.01 11.21 0.23
N GLU A 20 -17.55 12.46 0.06
CA GLU A 20 -16.20 12.80 -0.37
C GLU A 20 -15.18 12.30 0.66
N VAL A 21 -14.11 11.68 0.18
CA VAL A 21 -13.02 11.17 1.00
C VAL A 21 -11.82 12.07 0.80
N LYS A 22 -11.37 12.72 1.88
CA LYS A 22 -10.12 13.48 1.90
C LYS A 22 -9.09 12.71 2.70
N ILE A 23 -7.90 12.62 2.13
CA ILE A 23 -6.73 12.05 2.79
C ILE A 23 -5.77 13.21 3.05
N ARG A 24 -5.26 13.30 4.29
CA ARG A 24 -4.22 14.27 4.63
C ARG A 24 -3.04 13.56 5.29
N PRO A 25 -1.79 13.86 4.87
CA PRO A 25 -0.62 13.54 5.67
C PRO A 25 -0.71 14.31 6.98
N LYS A 26 -0.27 13.71 8.08
CA LYS A 26 -0.36 14.37 9.38
C LYS A 26 0.86 15.24 9.65
N HIS A 27 2.06 14.79 9.28
CA HIS A 27 3.29 15.48 9.66
C HIS A 27 4.44 15.43 8.64
N LEU A 28 4.37 14.64 7.56
CA LEU A 28 5.52 14.43 6.68
C LEU A 28 5.50 15.29 5.41
N GLU A 29 6.61 16.02 5.21
CA GLU A 29 7.02 16.56 3.91
C GLU A 29 7.73 15.45 3.11
N PHE A 30 7.33 15.24 1.86
CA PHE A 30 7.79 14.12 1.04
C PHE A 30 8.83 14.50 -0.02
N GLU A 31 9.38 15.72 0.03
CA GLU A 31 10.23 16.24 -1.04
C GLU A 31 11.38 15.29 -1.41
N ASN A 32 11.41 14.91 -2.69
CA ASN A 32 12.43 14.06 -3.31
C ASN A 32 12.63 12.71 -2.62
N SER A 33 11.57 12.15 -2.03
CA SER A 33 11.63 10.86 -1.33
C SER A 33 10.87 9.76 -2.07
N ASN A 34 11.38 8.53 -2.00
CA ASN A 34 10.66 7.33 -2.44
C ASN A 34 9.73 6.86 -1.31
N ILE A 35 8.44 6.70 -1.61
CA ILE A 35 7.40 6.38 -0.63
C ILE A 35 6.91 4.96 -0.81
N LEU A 36 6.78 4.22 0.29
CA LEU A 36 6.17 2.90 0.32
C LEU A 36 4.88 2.95 1.14
N ILE A 37 3.74 2.80 0.47
CA ILE A 37 2.43 2.66 1.09
C ILE A 37 2.24 1.20 1.47
N VAL A 38 1.95 0.94 2.75
CA VAL A 38 1.77 -0.41 3.29
C VAL A 38 0.38 -0.56 3.84
N ASP A 39 -0.31 -1.64 3.46
CA ASP A 39 -1.57 -2.07 4.07
C ASP A 39 -1.57 -3.59 4.30
N ASP A 40 -2.53 -4.12 5.03
CA ASP A 40 -2.68 -5.58 5.17
C ASP A 40 -3.26 -6.22 3.90
N ILE A 41 -4.30 -5.60 3.33
CA ILE A 41 -5.11 -6.11 2.23
C ILE A 41 -5.23 -5.08 1.11
N ILE A 42 -4.86 -5.48 -0.10
CA ILE A 42 -5.20 -4.73 -1.32
C ILE A 42 -6.50 -5.30 -1.90
N SER A 43 -7.63 -4.73 -1.46
CA SER A 43 -8.96 -5.11 -1.97
C SER A 43 -9.30 -4.33 -3.23
N THR A 44 -9.94 -3.17 -3.10
CA THR A 44 -10.26 -2.29 -4.23
C THR A 44 -9.11 -1.36 -4.61
N GLY A 45 -8.08 -1.22 -3.78
CA GLY A 45 -6.96 -0.30 -4.02
C GLY A 45 -7.31 1.19 -3.88
N GLY A 46 -8.57 1.56 -3.56
CA GLY A 46 -9.00 2.96 -3.53
C GLY A 46 -8.28 3.81 -2.49
N THR A 47 -8.05 3.29 -1.28
CA THR A 47 -7.31 4.01 -0.23
C THR A 47 -5.86 4.26 -0.64
N MET A 48 -5.17 3.23 -1.16
CA MET A 48 -3.77 3.34 -1.57
C MET A 48 -3.60 4.22 -2.81
N ALA A 49 -4.56 4.21 -3.74
CA ALA A 49 -4.53 5.10 -4.90
C ALA A 49 -4.63 6.58 -4.48
N LEU A 50 -5.55 6.92 -3.57
CA LEU A 50 -5.65 8.27 -3.02
C LEU A 50 -4.39 8.68 -2.25
N ALA A 51 -3.82 7.75 -1.49
CA ALA A 51 -2.56 7.95 -0.78
C ALA A 51 -1.40 8.24 -1.74
N ALA A 52 -1.32 7.52 -2.86
CA ALA A 52 -0.29 7.72 -3.87
C ALA A 52 -0.41 9.06 -4.57
N SER A 53 -1.63 9.45 -4.99
CA SER A 53 -1.87 10.77 -5.58
C SER A 53 -1.48 11.88 -4.61
N CYS A 54 -1.86 11.77 -3.33
CA CYS A 54 -1.46 12.74 -2.31
C CYS A 54 0.06 12.82 -2.13
N ALA A 55 0.78 11.69 -2.08
CA ALA A 55 2.23 11.70 -1.95
C ALA A 55 2.91 12.36 -3.16
N LEU A 56 2.45 12.08 -4.39
CA LEU A 56 2.98 12.67 -5.62
C LEU A 56 2.69 14.18 -5.71
N GLU A 57 1.49 14.62 -5.32
CA GLU A 57 1.13 16.04 -5.20
C GLU A 57 2.00 16.79 -4.19
N ASN A 58 2.62 16.07 -3.24
CA ASN A 58 3.55 16.60 -2.26
C ASN A 58 5.03 16.28 -2.60
N ASN A 59 5.36 16.18 -3.89
CA ASN A 59 6.72 16.05 -4.41
C ASN A 59 7.46 14.75 -4.03
N ALA A 60 6.74 13.65 -3.79
CA ALA A 60 7.37 12.33 -3.76
C ALA A 60 8.01 12.00 -5.12
N GLU A 61 9.21 11.40 -5.11
CA GLU A 61 9.93 11.01 -6.34
C GLU A 61 9.25 9.81 -7.02
N ARG A 62 8.95 8.77 -6.23
CA ARG A 62 8.23 7.57 -6.66
C ARG A 62 7.40 7.02 -5.51
N VAL A 63 6.30 6.37 -5.86
CA VAL A 63 5.41 5.73 -4.90
C VAL A 63 5.29 4.25 -5.22
N PHE A 64 5.46 3.42 -4.20
CA PHE A 64 5.30 1.97 -4.23
C PHE A 64 4.16 1.56 -3.31
N ALA A 65 3.49 0.46 -3.64
CA ALA A 65 2.42 -0.10 -2.84
C ALA A 65 2.75 -1.54 -2.45
N TYR A 66 2.60 -1.85 -1.16
CA TYR A 66 2.73 -3.20 -0.64
C TYR A 66 1.49 -3.59 0.16
N GLY A 67 1.03 -4.82 -0.05
CA GLY A 67 0.05 -5.44 0.83
C GLY A 67 0.30 -6.92 1.01
N THR A 68 0.00 -7.44 2.20
CA THR A 68 0.18 -8.87 2.48
C THR A 68 -0.74 -9.68 1.59
N HIS A 69 -2.03 -9.34 1.56
CA HIS A 69 -3.05 -10.08 0.82
C HIS A 69 -3.56 -9.27 -0.38
N ALA A 70 -3.27 -9.71 -1.59
CA ALA A 70 -3.72 -9.06 -2.82
C ALA A 70 -5.01 -9.71 -3.35
N LEU A 71 -6.17 -9.19 -2.94
CA LEU A 71 -7.47 -9.63 -3.46
C LEU A 71 -7.80 -9.03 -4.84
N LEU A 72 -7.32 -7.80 -5.08
CA LEU A 72 -7.36 -7.10 -6.38
C LEU A 72 -8.74 -7.07 -7.07
N VAL A 73 -9.79 -6.78 -6.34
CA VAL A 73 -11.17 -6.77 -6.88
C VAL A 73 -11.50 -5.46 -7.59
N LYS A 74 -12.45 -5.50 -8.53
CA LYS A 74 -13.01 -4.30 -9.21
C LYS A 74 -11.95 -3.43 -9.90
N GLY A 75 -11.03 -4.06 -10.64
CA GLY A 75 -9.98 -3.35 -11.39
C GLY A 75 -8.97 -2.63 -10.49
N ALA A 76 -8.70 -3.19 -9.30
CA ALA A 76 -7.83 -2.55 -8.32
C ALA A 76 -6.43 -2.26 -8.86
N LEU A 77 -5.85 -3.21 -9.62
CA LEU A 77 -4.49 -3.07 -10.13
C LEU A 77 -4.39 -1.91 -11.13
N ASP A 78 -5.33 -1.82 -12.07
CA ASP A 78 -5.41 -0.69 -13.01
C ASP A 78 -5.59 0.63 -12.28
N ARG A 79 -6.45 0.68 -11.25
CA ARG A 79 -6.65 1.87 -10.42
C ARG A 79 -5.36 2.31 -9.73
N LEU A 80 -4.60 1.36 -9.18
CA LEU A 80 -3.34 1.66 -8.49
C LEU A 80 -2.31 2.24 -9.45
N TYR A 81 -2.09 1.62 -10.61
CA TYR A 81 -1.17 2.16 -11.61
C TYR A 81 -1.62 3.51 -12.17
N ALA A 82 -2.92 3.68 -12.42
CA ALA A 82 -3.48 4.96 -12.88
C ALA A 82 -3.31 6.10 -11.86
N SER A 83 -3.10 5.78 -10.57
CA SER A 83 -2.82 6.79 -9.53
C SER A 83 -1.37 7.27 -9.48
N GLY A 84 -0.50 6.74 -10.35
CA GLY A 84 0.93 7.08 -10.41
C GLY A 84 1.84 6.19 -9.56
N ILE A 85 1.31 5.08 -9.01
CA ILE A 85 2.14 4.09 -8.33
C ILE A 85 3.11 3.46 -9.33
N THR A 86 4.39 3.44 -8.99
CA THR A 86 5.48 2.87 -9.79
C THR A 86 5.40 1.35 -9.83
N ASP A 87 5.19 0.70 -8.68
CA ASP A 87 5.05 -0.74 -8.62
C ASP A 87 4.18 -1.18 -7.44
N VAL A 88 3.45 -2.27 -7.65
CA VAL A 88 2.62 -2.92 -6.62
C VAL A 88 3.20 -4.29 -6.33
N VAL A 89 3.37 -4.58 -5.04
CA VAL A 89 4.01 -5.81 -4.55
C VAL A 89 3.10 -6.47 -3.52
N SER A 90 2.94 -7.78 -3.62
CA SER A 90 2.28 -8.55 -2.57
C SER A 90 3.02 -9.83 -2.23
N THR A 91 2.53 -10.49 -1.18
CA THR A 91 2.96 -11.86 -0.91
C THR A 91 2.25 -12.89 -1.79
N ASP A 92 2.63 -14.16 -1.64
CA ASP A 92 1.97 -15.33 -2.21
C ASP A 92 0.82 -15.89 -1.34
N THR A 93 0.38 -15.18 -0.29
CA THR A 93 -0.79 -15.59 0.52
C THR A 93 -2.09 -15.66 -0.27
N VAL A 94 -2.25 -14.76 -1.25
CA VAL A 94 -3.26 -14.83 -2.30
C VAL A 94 -2.49 -14.67 -3.61
N LEU A 95 -2.46 -15.74 -4.42
CA LEU A 95 -1.70 -15.74 -5.67
C LEU A 95 -2.27 -14.72 -6.65
N SER A 96 -1.39 -13.86 -7.17
CA SER A 96 -1.73 -12.82 -8.12
C SER A 96 -0.52 -12.47 -9.00
N PRO A 97 -0.69 -11.70 -10.09
CA PRO A 97 0.45 -11.24 -10.91
C PRO A 97 1.49 -10.40 -10.18
N ILE A 98 1.17 -9.89 -8.98
CA ILE A 98 2.06 -9.06 -8.16
C ILE A 98 2.63 -9.79 -6.94
N SER A 99 2.39 -11.11 -6.83
CA SER A 99 2.95 -11.97 -5.78
C SER A 99 4.45 -12.17 -5.97
N LYS A 100 5.25 -11.19 -5.53
CA LYS A 100 6.72 -11.18 -5.68
C LYS A 100 7.46 -11.63 -4.43
N ILE A 101 6.77 -11.74 -3.29
CA ILE A 101 7.38 -12.10 -2.00
C ILE A 101 6.76 -13.40 -1.49
N SER A 102 7.54 -14.48 -1.41
CA SER A 102 7.06 -15.72 -0.80
C SER A 102 7.13 -15.68 0.72
N ILE A 103 6.04 -16.07 1.40
CA ILE A 103 6.03 -16.25 2.87
C ILE A 103 6.45 -17.64 3.31
N TYR A 104 6.81 -18.54 2.38
CA TYR A 104 7.13 -19.94 2.66
C TYR A 104 8.11 -20.12 3.83
N ARG A 105 9.21 -19.35 3.88
CA ARG A 105 10.21 -19.48 4.95
C ARG A 105 9.62 -19.17 6.33
N SER A 106 8.83 -18.10 6.43
CA SER A 106 8.19 -17.67 7.67
C SER A 106 7.11 -18.66 8.11
N LEU A 107 6.31 -19.15 7.15
CA LEU A 107 5.27 -20.13 7.40
C LEU A 107 5.87 -21.47 7.84
N LYS A 108 6.86 -22.00 7.12
CA LYS A 108 7.58 -23.23 7.46
C LYS A 108 8.10 -23.19 8.90
N LYS A 109 8.86 -22.15 9.25
CA LYS A 109 9.41 -21.97 10.61
C LYS A 109 8.33 -21.94 11.70
N SER A 110 7.15 -21.43 11.37
CA SER A 110 6.04 -21.32 12.32
C SER A 110 5.32 -22.66 12.49
N LEU A 111 5.16 -23.41 11.39
CA LEU A 111 4.55 -24.75 11.37
C LEU A 111 5.43 -25.83 12.02
N GLU A 112 6.75 -25.71 11.92
CA GLU A 112 7.74 -26.57 12.61
C GLU A 112 7.58 -26.58 14.15
N ARG A 113 6.79 -25.67 14.74
CA ARG A 113 6.50 -25.67 16.18
C ARG A 113 5.33 -26.58 16.56
N PHE A 114 4.56 -27.04 15.58
CA PHE A 114 3.37 -27.87 15.76
C PHE A 114 3.60 -29.34 15.41
N ILE A 115 4.76 -29.67 14.85
CA ILE A 115 5.20 -31.02 14.47
C ILE A 115 6.48 -31.32 15.22
#